data_AF-A0A3D3TTN7-F1
#
_entry.id   AF-A0A3D3TTN7-F1
#
_cell.length_a   1.000
_cell.length_b   1.000
_cell.length_c   1.000
_cell.angle_alpha   90.00
_cell.angle_beta   90.00
_cell.angle_gamma   90.00
#
_symmetry.space_group_name_H-M   'P 1'
#
loop_
_entity.id
_entity.type
_entity.pdbx_description
1 polymer ?
#
loop_
_entity_poly.entity_id
_entity_poly.type
_entity_poly.pdbx_seq_one_letter_code
_entity_poly.pdbx_strand_id
1 'polypeptide(L)' 'MRTIYKNPKELGACLRDIVDLYRDDLMTYEKLSDKVIKIVDSNVERFFKNGDVEIKIANILEEDRIAII' A
#
# COMPACT_ATOMS: atom_id res chain seq x y z
N MET A 1 -9.03 3.34 -10.74
CA MET A 1 -8.45 3.38 -9.37
C MET A 1 -7.81 4.73 -9.17
N ARG A 2 -8.04 5.36 -8.02
CA ARG A 2 -7.35 6.60 -7.67
C ARG A 2 -5.87 6.27 -7.45
N THR A 3 -4.96 6.99 -8.08
CA THR A 3 -3.51 6.79 -7.92
C THR A 3 -2.90 7.72 -6.89
N ILE A 4 -3.56 8.84 -6.57
CA ILE A 4 -3.06 9.84 -5.61
C ILE A 4 -4.03 9.95 -4.43
N TYR A 5 -3.50 9.81 -3.23
CA TYR A 5 -4.27 9.83 -1.99
C TYR A 5 -3.99 11.11 -1.20
N LYS A 6 -5.06 11.72 -0.65
CA LYS A 6 -4.95 13.01 0.04
C LYS A 6 -4.34 12.88 1.44
N ASN A 7 -4.51 11.72 2.08
CA ASN A 7 -4.02 11.47 3.42
C ASN A 7 -3.38 10.07 3.54
N PRO A 8 -2.42 9.88 4.47
CA PRO A 8 -1.76 8.59 4.68
C PRO A 8 -2.72 7.46 5.08
N LYS A 9 -3.82 7.79 5.77
CA LYS A 9 -4.81 6.79 6.20
C LYS A 9 -5.53 6.13 5.03
N GLU A 10 -5.99 6.92 4.05
CA GLU A 10 -6.63 6.41 2.83
C GLU A 10 -5.65 5.62 1.97
N LEU A 11 -4.38 6.07 1.91
CA LEU A 11 -3.32 5.33 1.21
C LEU A 11 -3.08 3.96 1.85
N GLY A 12 -2.89 3.93 3.17
CA GLY A 12 -2.71 2.69 3.93
C GLY A 12 -3.91 1.75 3.80
N ALA A 13 -5.14 2.28 3.92
CA ALA A 13 -6.35 1.48 3.77
C ALA A 13 -6.47 0.88 2.36
N CYS A 14 -6.15 1.65 1.32
CA CYS A 14 -6.18 1.11 -0.03
C CYS A 14 -5.12 0.02 -0.24
N LEU A 15 -3.90 0.22 0.24
CA LEU A 15 -2.84 -0.78 0.11
C LEU A 15 -3.20 -2.06 0.88
N ARG A 16 -3.77 -1.92 2.07
CA ARG A 16 -4.31 -3.04 2.85
C ARG A 16 -5.35 -3.81 2.05
N ASP A 17 -6.35 -3.13 1.48
CA ASP A 17 -7.42 -3.79 0.72
C ASP A 17 -6.86 -4.51 -0.52
N ILE A 18 -5.81 -3.98 -1.17
CA ILE A 18 -5.16 -4.66 -2.31
C ILE A 18 -4.42 -5.92 -1.85
N VAL A 19 -3.68 -5.85 -0.74
CA VAL A 19 -2.99 -7.01 -0.17
C VAL A 19 -3.98 -8.06 0.32
N ASP A 20 -5.08 -7.65 0.95
CA ASP A 20 -6.14 -8.54 1.41
C ASP A 20 -6.81 -9.24 0.21
N LEU A 21 -7.06 -8.55 -0.91
CA LEU A 21 -7.54 -9.18 -2.15
C LEU A 21 -6.56 -10.24 -2.70
N TYR A 22 -5.26 -10.05 -2.54
CA TYR A 22 -4.26 -11.06 -2.88
C TYR A 22 -4.30 -12.25 -1.90
N ARG A 23 -4.41 -11.98 -0.60
CA ARG A 23 -4.54 -13.02 0.43
C ARG A 23 -5.82 -13.85 0.28
N ASP A 24 -6.89 -13.24 -0.20
CA ASP A 24 -8.18 -13.88 -0.49
C ASP A 24 -8.18 -14.66 -1.82
N ASP A 25 -7.02 -14.77 -2.49
CA ASP A 25 -6.83 -15.46 -3.77
C ASP A 25 -7.68 -14.86 -4.92
N LEU A 26 -8.13 -13.61 -4.75
CA LEU A 26 -8.90 -12.84 -5.72
C LEU A 26 -8.00 -12.04 -6.67
N MET A 27 -6.69 -12.04 -6.43
CA MET A 27 -5.69 -11.32 -7.21
C MET A 27 -4.39 -12.12 -7.31
N THR A 28 -3.74 -12.10 -8.47
CA THR A 28 -2.40 -12.69 -8.64
C THR A 28 -1.31 -11.73 -8.14
N TYR A 29 -0.17 -12.29 -7.76
CA TYR A 29 0.99 -11.49 -7.32
C TYR A 29 1.43 -10.45 -8.37
N GLU A 30 1.43 -10.80 -9.66
CA GLU A 30 1.75 -9.84 -10.72
C GLU A 30 0.84 -8.61 -10.68
N LYS A 31 -0.48 -8.82 -10.56
CA LYS A 31 -1.46 -7.72 -10.52
C LYS A 31 -1.33 -6.90 -9.23
N LEU A 32 -1.03 -7.56 -8.11
CA LEU A 32 -0.75 -6.92 -6.84
C LEU A 32 0.46 -5.99 -6.98
N SER A 33 1.60 -6.53 -7.42
CA SER A 33 2.86 -5.80 -7.57
C SER A 33 2.68 -4.58 -8.49
N ASP A 34 2.04 -4.77 -9.63
CA ASP A 34 1.76 -3.70 -10.58
C ASP A 34 0.92 -2.55 -9.98
N LYS A 35 -0.07 -2.89 -9.15
CA LYS A 35 -0.94 -1.91 -8.48
C LYS A 35 -0.21 -1.20 -7.35
N VAL A 36 0.49 -1.95 -6.50
CA VAL A 36 1.25 -1.44 -5.37
C VAL A 36 2.32 -0.47 -5.86
N ILE A 37 3.13 -0.88 -6.84
CA ILE A 37 4.18 -0.03 -7.42
C ILE A 37 3.58 1.28 -7.94
N LYS A 38 2.51 1.22 -8.76
CA LYS A 38 1.87 2.42 -9.31
C LYS A 38 1.34 3.37 -8.22
N ILE A 39 0.80 2.83 -7.13
CA ILE A 39 0.27 3.62 -6.03
C ILE A 39 1.41 4.21 -5.18
N VAL A 40 2.40 3.40 -4.79
CA VAL A 40 3.52 3.85 -3.97
C VAL A 40 4.33 4.90 -4.73
N ASP A 41 4.63 4.67 -6.00
CA ASP A 41 5.38 5.62 -6.85
C ASP A 41 4.65 6.97 -7.01
N SER A 42 3.32 6.92 -7.15
CA SER A 42 2.49 8.14 -7.19
C SER A 42 2.37 8.87 -5.84
N ASN A 43 2.78 8.24 -4.74
CA ASN A 43 2.65 8.78 -3.39
C ASN A 43 3.93 8.65 -2.56
N VAL A 44 5.12 8.59 -3.18
CA VAL A 44 6.41 8.36 -2.49
C VAL A 44 6.59 9.30 -1.29
N GLU A 45 6.36 10.60 -1.48
CA GLU A 45 6.50 11.60 -0.41
C GLU A 45 5.53 11.41 0.78
N ARG A 46 4.43 10.67 0.58
CA ARG A 46 3.41 10.39 1.59
C ARG A 46 3.57 9.00 2.20
N PHE A 47 4.07 8.05 1.40
CA PHE A 47 4.31 6.68 1.81
C PHE A 47 5.59 6.57 2.62
N PHE A 48 6.67 7.21 2.15
CA PHE A 48 7.94 7.27 2.85
C PHE A 48 8.10 8.63 3.54
N LYS A 49 8.41 8.61 4.83
CA LYS A 49 8.72 9.78 5.63
C LYS A 49 10.05 9.54 6.34
N ASN A 50 11.05 10.37 6.02
CA ASN A 50 12.43 10.23 6.51
C ASN A 50 13.12 8.90 6.11
N GLY A 51 12.71 8.29 5.00
CA GLY A 51 13.26 7.01 4.53
C GLY A 51 12.53 5.77 5.08
N ASP A 52 11.68 5.94 6.09
CA ASP A 52 10.84 4.88 6.65
C ASP A 52 9.41 4.98 6.13
N VAL A 53 8.66 3.87 6.18
CA VAL A 53 7.22 3.89 5.92
C VAL A 53 6.53 4.80 6.95
N GLU A 54 5.65 5.68 6.49
CA GLU A 54 4.93 6.60 7.38
C GLU A 54 4.15 5.82 8.44
N ILE A 55 4.30 6.21 9.71
CA ILE A 55 3.82 5.44 10.87
C ILE A 55 2.33 5.10 10.80
N LYS A 56 1.47 5.98 10.28
CA LYS A 56 0.03 5.70 10.17
C LYS A 56 -0.24 4.66 9.08
N ILE A 57 0.54 4.65 8.00
CA ILE A 57 0.46 3.61 6.98
C ILE A 57 0.99 2.30 7.53
N ALA A 58 2.15 2.33 8.21
CA ALA A 58 2.73 1.16 8.84
C ALA A 58 1.77 0.51 9.84
N ASN A 59 1.08 1.32 10.66
CA ASN A 59 0.07 0.84 11.61
C ASN A 59 -1.18 0.23 10.93
N ILE A 60 -1.51 0.63 9.69
CA ILE A 60 -2.66 0.08 8.96
C ILE A 60 -2.30 -1.22 8.25
N LEU A 61 -1.09 -1.27 7.70
CA LEU A 61 -0.60 -2.44 6.98
C LEU A 61 -0.17 -3.54 7.95
N GLU A 62 0.38 -3.17 9.10
CA GLU A 62 1.05 -4.08 10.04
C GLU A 62 2.24 -4.78 9.37
N GLU A 63 3.10 -5.45 10.14
CA GLU A 63 4.33 -6.07 9.62
C GLU A 63 4.03 -7.08 8.50
N ASP A 64 2.94 -7.83 8.66
CA ASP A 64 2.45 -8.83 7.71
C ASP A 64 2.27 -8.31 6.28
N ARG A 65 1.61 -7.15 6.12
CA ARG A 65 1.30 -6.62 4.79
C ARG A 65 2.43 -5.76 4.26
N ILE A 66 3.23 -5.15 5.14
CA ILE A 66 4.48 -4.49 4.75
C ILE A 66 5.44 -5.51 4.14
N ALA A 67 5.53 -6.73 4.66
CA ALA A 67 6.38 -7.78 4.11
C ALA A 67 5.98 -8.23 2.68
N ILE A 68 4.76 -7.91 2.24
CA ILE A 68 4.22 -8.25 0.92
C ILE A 68 4.44 -7.11 -0.09
N ILE A 69 4.59 -5.88 0.39
CA ILE A 69 4.72 -4.63 -0.39
C ILE A 69 6.19 -4.31 -0.65
#